data_AF-A0A974A527-F1
#
_entry.id   AF-A0A974A527-F1
#
_cell.length_a   1.000
_cell.length_b   1.000
_cell.length_c   1.000
_cell.angle_alpha   90.00
_cell.angle_beta   90.00
_cell.angle_gamma   90.00
#
_symmetry.space_group_name_H-M   'P 1'
#
loop_
_entity.id
_entity.type
_entity.pdbx_description
1 polymer ?
#
loop_
_entity_poly.entity_id
_entity_poly.type
_entity_poly.pdbx_seq_one_letter_code
_entity_poly.pdbx_strand_id
1 'polypeptide(L)'
;MAWFLNLYRCERCTKIWTDEWSCTCDDDCPHCGARHMSPFSGEDLTEIVAQEGDEFVAIRSPDSAEHGPDYRELGRFPTRAQAEEFLASTDST
;
A
#
# COMPACT_ATOMS: atom_id res chain seq x y z
N MET A 1 2.14 7.22 -7.79
CA MET A 1 0.98 7.86 -7.15
C MET A 1 0.91 7.01 -5.93
N ALA A 2 0.85 7.63 -4.75
CA ALA A 2 0.93 6.82 -3.55
C ALA A 2 -0.19 5.77 -3.57
N TRP A 3 0.12 4.52 -3.23
CA TRP A 3 -0.84 3.43 -3.22
C TRP A 3 -0.96 2.94 -1.78
N PHE A 4 -2.17 2.82 -1.27
CA PHE A 4 -2.42 2.49 0.13
C PHE A 4 -3.38 1.33 0.26
N LEU A 5 -3.09 0.42 1.19
CA LEU A 5 -4.10 -0.48 1.74
C LEU A 5 -4.72 0.23 2.95
N ASN A 6 -5.93 0.75 2.77
CA ASN A 6 -6.70 1.40 3.81
C ASN A 6 -7.42 0.36 4.68
N LEU A 7 -7.29 0.46 6.00
CA LEU A 7 -7.96 -0.41 6.97
C LEU A 7 -9.11 0.36 7.63
N TYR A 8 -10.32 -0.14 7.49
CA TYR A 8 -11.53 0.49 8.00
C TYR A 8 -12.16 -0.33 9.13
N ARG A 9 -12.85 0.35 10.04
CA ARG A 9 -13.69 -0.27 11.06
C ARG A 9 -15.03 0.44 11.07
N CYS A 10 -16.11 -0.32 10.90
CA CYS A 10 -17.44 0.25 10.89
C CYS A 10 -17.87 0.63 12.31
N GLU A 11 -18.22 1.89 12.55
CA GLU A 11 -18.72 2.34 13.85
C GLU A 11 -20.10 1.74 14.21
N ARG A 12 -20.85 1.28 13.20
CA ARG A 12 -22.20 0.72 13.38
C ARG A 12 -22.18 -0.79 13.65
N CYS A 13 -21.54 -1.56 12.78
CA CYS A 13 -21.57 -3.02 12.84
C CYS A 13 -20.25 -3.65 13.29
N THR A 14 -19.25 -2.82 13.62
CA THR A 14 -17.92 -3.18 14.14
C THR A 14 -17.07 -4.09 13.27
N LYS A 15 -17.54 -4.44 12.07
CA LYS A 15 -16.79 -5.18 11.05
C LYS A 15 -15.62 -4.35 10.53
N ILE A 16 -14.57 -5.06 10.17
CA ILE A 16 -13.33 -4.52 9.61
C ILE A 16 -13.25 -5.00 8.17
N TRP A 17 -12.84 -4.11 7.28
CA TRP A 17 -12.51 -4.42 5.89
C TRP A 17 -11.31 -3.58 5.47
N THR A 18 -10.78 -3.93 4.31
CA THR A 18 -9.68 -3.22 3.69
C THR A 18 -10.06 -2.80 2.29
N ASP A 19 -9.52 -1.70 1.82
CA ASP A 19 -9.61 -1.30 0.42
C ASP A 19 -8.28 -0.73 -0.06
N GLU A 20 -7.94 -1.01 -1.32
CA GLU A 20 -6.71 -0.51 -1.93
C GLU A 20 -7.02 0.71 -2.78
N TRP A 21 -6.38 1.84 -2.47
CA TRP A 21 -6.66 3.07 -3.21
C TRP A 21 -5.44 3.99 -3.29
N SER A 22 -5.48 4.91 -4.25
CA SER A 22 -4.40 5.86 -4.48
C SER A 22 -4.31 7.00 -3.45
N CYS A 23 -5.17 6.97 -2.43
CA CYS A 23 -5.17 7.89 -1.31
C CYS A 23 -5.93 7.30 -0.12
N THR A 24 -5.79 7.94 1.05
CA THR A 24 -6.60 7.64 2.22
C THR A 24 -7.91 8.42 2.12
N CYS A 25 -9.02 7.72 1.86
CA CYS A 25 -10.35 8.34 1.73
C CYS A 25 -11.40 7.57 2.51
N ASP A 26 -12.53 8.25 2.82
CA ASP A 26 -13.67 7.60 3.44
C ASP A 26 -14.32 6.57 2.50
N ASP A 27 -14.81 5.48 3.07
CA ASP A 27 -15.50 4.42 2.34
C ASP A 27 -16.84 4.05 3.01
N ASP A 28 -17.70 3.35 2.27
CA ASP A 28 -18.98 2.85 2.75
C ASP A 28 -18.85 1.38 3.18
N CYS A 29 -19.32 1.06 4.40
CA CYS A 29 -19.19 -0.28 4.96
C CYS A 29 -19.91 -1.33 4.10
N PRO A 30 -19.19 -2.33 3.54
CA PRO A 30 -19.77 -3.32 2.63
C PRO A 30 -20.73 -4.29 3.32
N HIS A 31 -20.73 -4.33 4.66
CA HIS A 31 -21.54 -5.26 5.44
C HIS A 31 -22.91 -4.70 5.85
N CYS A 32 -23.01 -3.39 6.10
CA CYS A 32 -24.24 -2.78 6.62
C CYS A 32 -24.65 -1.49 5.93
N GLY A 33 -23.87 -1.02 4.95
CA GLY A 33 -24.12 0.22 4.20
C GLY A 33 -23.99 1.50 5.02
N ALA A 34 -23.35 1.43 6.20
CA ALA A 34 -23.00 2.65 6.94
C ALA A 34 -21.94 3.42 6.15
N ARG A 35 -22.13 4.73 5.99
CA ARG A 35 -21.35 5.57 5.07
C ARG A 35 -20.30 6.40 5.79
N HIS A 36 -19.34 6.92 5.04
CA HIS A 36 -18.33 7.87 5.52
C HIS A 36 -17.45 7.31 6.63
N MET A 37 -16.93 6.10 6.43
CA MET A 37 -16.02 5.46 7.37
C MET A 37 -14.59 5.85 6.98
N SER A 38 -13.94 6.67 7.80
CA SER A 38 -12.52 6.97 7.61
C SER A 38 -11.68 5.74 7.97
N PRO A 39 -10.55 5.52 7.27
CA PRO A 39 -9.64 4.45 7.65
C PRO A 39 -9.03 4.75 9.02
N PHE A 40 -8.98 3.75 9.88
CA PHE A 40 -8.33 3.89 11.19
C PHE A 40 -6.82 3.64 11.11
N SER A 41 -6.37 3.00 10.04
CA SER A 41 -4.97 2.72 9.73
C SER A 41 -4.82 2.56 8.22
N GLY A 42 -3.60 2.71 7.71
CA GLY A 42 -3.28 2.47 6.32
C GLY A 42 -1.84 1.97 6.20
N GLU A 43 -1.61 1.04 5.28
CA GLU A 43 -0.27 0.61 4.89
C GLU A 43 0.10 1.29 3.60
N ASP A 44 1.29 1.92 3.56
CA ASP A 44 1.85 2.47 2.34
C ASP A 44 2.39 1.32 1.49
N LEU A 45 1.75 1.12 0.34
CA LEU A 45 2.11 0.15 -0.67
C LEU A 45 2.73 0.82 -1.90
N THR A 46 3.10 2.09 -1.83
CA THR A 46 3.74 2.79 -2.96
C THR A 46 5.07 2.14 -3.34
N GLU A 47 5.83 1.75 -2.32
CA GLU A 47 7.13 1.09 -2.41
C GLU A 47 7.13 -0.16 -1.54
N ILE A 48 7.41 -1.32 -2.13
CA ILE A 48 7.41 -2.59 -1.40
C ILE A 48 8.63 -3.42 -1.77
N VAL A 49 9.00 -4.33 -0.86
CA VAL A 49 10.01 -5.36 -1.11
C VAL A 49 9.29 -6.68 -1.37
N ALA A 50 9.29 -7.14 -2.62
CA ALA A 50 8.80 -8.45 -2.99
C ALA A 50 9.94 -9.49 -2.90
N GLN A 51 9.61 -10.72 -2.52
CA GLN A 51 10.57 -11.83 -2.59
C GLN A 51 10.35 -12.61 -3.89
N GLU A 52 11.39 -12.72 -4.72
CA GLU A 52 11.39 -13.52 -5.94
C GLU A 52 12.49 -14.57 -5.87
N GLY A 53 12.12 -15.81 -5.54
CA GLY A 53 13.09 -16.87 -5.28
C GLY A 53 13.96 -16.56 -4.06
N ASP A 54 15.28 -16.53 -4.29
CA ASP A 54 16.28 -16.21 -3.25
C ASP A 54 16.64 -14.70 -3.22
N GLU A 55 16.04 -13.89 -4.08
CA GLU A 55 16.27 -12.45 -4.17
C GLU A 55 15.10 -11.64 -3.60
N PHE A 56 15.42 -10.42 -3.18
CA PHE A 56 14.48 -9.41 -2.69
C PHE A 56 14.48 -8.23 -3.66
N VAL A 57 13.32 -7.94 -4.24
CA VAL A 57 13.14 -6.96 -5.29
C VAL A 57 12.45 -5.74 -4.69
N ALA A 58 13.13 -4.59 -4.70
CA ALA A 58 12.52 -3.32 -4.40
C ALA A 58 11.71 -2.87 -5.62
N ILE A 59 10.41 -2.69 -5.45
CA ILE A 59 9.49 -2.29 -6.51
C ILE A 59 8.70 -1.05 -6.08
N ARG A 60 8.36 -0.19 -7.03
CA ARG A 60 7.60 1.04 -6.79
C ARG A 60 6.52 1.25 -7.85
N SER A 61 5.35 1.71 -7.42
CA SER A 61 4.30 2.20 -8.32
C SER A 61 4.55 3.68 -8.69
N PRO A 62 4.64 4.05 -9.98
CA PRO A 62 4.95 5.40 -10.41
C PRO A 62 3.77 6.38 -10.22
N ASP A 63 4.06 7.69 -10.19
CA ASP A 63 3.09 8.81 -10.14
C ASP A 63 2.06 8.83 -11.27
N SER A 64 2.34 8.14 -12.36
CA SER A 64 1.42 7.97 -13.49
C SER A 64 0.45 6.79 -13.35
N ALA A 65 0.50 5.99 -12.29
CA ALA A 65 -0.43 4.88 -12.09
C ALA A 65 -1.83 5.43 -11.76
N GLU A 66 -2.88 4.99 -12.46
CA GLU A 66 -4.24 5.56 -12.33
C GLU A 66 -5.26 4.56 -11.77
N HIS A 67 -5.40 3.39 -12.38
CA HIS A 67 -6.46 2.42 -12.04
C HIS A 67 -6.06 1.37 -11.00
N GLY A 68 -4.75 1.22 -10.77
CA GLY A 68 -4.16 0.20 -9.92
C GLY A 68 -2.67 0.44 -9.80
N PRO A 69 -1.96 -0.29 -8.93
CA PRO A 69 -0.53 -0.15 -8.81
C PRO A 69 0.16 -0.70 -10.06
N ASP A 70 1.09 0.05 -10.63
CA ASP A 70 1.94 -0.37 -11.76
C ASP A 70 3.37 -0.57 -11.25
N TYR A 71 3.57 -1.60 -10.41
CA TYR A 71 4.85 -1.83 -9.76
C TYR A 71 5.97 -2.08 -10.77
N ARG A 72 7.02 -1.27 -10.67
CA ARG A 72 8.24 -1.39 -11.46
C ARG A 72 9.42 -1.68 -10.57
N GLU A 73 10.28 -2.57 -11.03
CA GLU A 73 11.54 -2.89 -10.37
C GLU A 73 12.46 -1.67 -10.31
N LEU A 74 12.91 -1.35 -9.10
CA LEU A 74 13.95 -0.36 -8.83
C LEU A 74 15.32 -1.04 -8.64
N GLY A 75 15.33 -2.25 -8.07
CA GLY A 75 16.55 -3.03 -7.88
C GLY A 75 16.31 -4.38 -7.22
N ARG A 76 17.31 -5.26 -7.34
CA ARG A 76 17.35 -6.61 -6.74
C ARG A 76 18.48 -6.72 -5.74
N PHE A 77 18.20 -7.40 -4.64
CA PHE A 77 19.11 -7.52 -3.50
C PHE A 77 19.09 -8.95 -2.95
N PRO A 78 20.22 -9.44 -2.40
CA PRO A 78 20.28 -10.77 -1.83
C PRO A 78 19.62 -10.87 -0.45
N THR A 79 19.27 -9.74 0.20
CA THR A 79 18.59 -9.73 1.50
C THR A 79 17.48 -8.68 1.54
N ARG A 80 16.42 -8.96 2.32
CA ARG A 80 15.32 -8.02 2.56
C ARG A 80 15.81 -6.70 3.14
N ALA A 81 16.72 -6.77 4.10
CA ALA A 81 17.27 -5.58 4.78
C ALA A 81 17.96 -4.62 3.80
N GLN A 82 18.68 -5.14 2.80
CA GLN A 82 19.32 -4.30 1.78
C GLN A 82 18.30 -3.64 0.85
N ALA A 83 17.24 -4.36 0.47
CA ALA A 83 16.16 -3.78 -0.33
C ALA A 83 15.39 -2.69 0.44
N GLU A 84 15.14 -2.91 1.74
CA GLU A 84 14.50 -1.91 2.61
C GLU A 84 15.39 -0.68 2.83
N GLU A 85 16.70 -0.87 3.06
CA GLU A 85 17.65 0.24 3.20
C GLU A 85 17.73 1.06 1.90
N PHE A 86 17.69 0.39 0.74
CA PHE A 86 17.64 1.05 -0.56
C PHE A 86 16.38 1.94 -0.69
N LEU A 87 15.20 1.42 -0.38
CA LEU A 87 13.95 2.19 -0.42
C LEU A 87 13.95 3.37 0.57
N ALA A 88 14.45 3.15 1.79
CA ALA A 88 14.58 4.21 2.79
C ALA A 88 15.53 5.34 2.34
N SER A 89 16.53 5.04 1.52
CA SER A 89 17.47 6.04 0.98
C SER A 89 16.89 6.85 -0.17
N THR A 90 15.95 6.30 -0.95
CA THR A 90 15.34 6.96 -2.11
C THR A 90 14.27 8.00 -1.74
N ASP A 91 13.72 7.95 -0.53
CA ASP A 91 12.75 8.94 -0.01
C ASP A 91 13.39 10.32 0.29
N SER A 92 14.72 10.42 0.28
CA SER A 92 15.47 11.63 0.68
C SER A 92 15.99 12.51 -0.47
N THR A 93 15.56 12.32 -1.73
CA THR A 93 16.05 13.10 -2.90
C THR A 93 14.97 13.92 -3.58
#